data_AF-A0A7C2KJ65-F1
#
_entry.id   AF-A0A7C2KJ65-F1
#
_cell.length_a   1.000
_cell.length_b   1.000
_cell.length_c   1.000
_cell.angle_alpha   90.00
_cell.angle_beta   90.00
_cell.angle_gamma   90.00
#
_symmetry.space_group_name_H-M   'P 1'
#
loop_
_entity.id
_entity.type
_entity.pdbx_description
1 polymer ?
#
loop_
_entity_poly.entity_id
_entity_poly.type
_entity_poly.pdbx_seq_one_letter_code
_entity_poly.pdbx_strand_id
1 'polypeptide(L)'
;MTLLDYILPPLIGAAIGYMTNSIAIAMLFKPYKAWKVLGLKVPFTPGVIPRHREELARNIGNMVGNLLLNEETLGKQLTSPHTQGILNKMIQNNLDRLMDYDFPPIAKLVPKAFSDIFHSSYQSLKDVLKNIWHDFLLGPSIEPLIRSLVDSNIDSLSEKSLKDLMKQKDAEQWIKKTVSNILNEIIEQHSLKEWLESNLDRFKTNTTHLEDYIPQELLDLLIHWVKKELPNFLDQMEKSIFDSKLDQKLFVNFKEFIFSYLETLNAAQRFFVNVWGVEERVEEDLPVVIQQAIQQIFSNLRSEETQNKTLEALRISLNRLMEKAIGELINDMDESDYDQLKEQIVAKIQDYFHDQNKQDKLADSITQVYNRFKDKPIKEILGYTNLSNDSVKNSINNWLVKTLQKEDVRNAIYQHLETKLDDFVFHKPIGPLNQLITIESQNKDKISSYIGQQLINLIHKDIGQIVEAVNLKKVVIDKINLFPLEKLEGLLQSIIRKHLKWINIFGAILGLIIGSLQIIF
;
A
#
# COMPACT_ATOMS: atom_id res chain seq x y z
N MET A 1 90.52 -3.99 89.65
CA MET A 1 89.50 -3.93 88.60
C MET A 1 88.17 -3.67 89.27
N THR A 2 87.44 -2.67 88.79
CA THR A 2 86.11 -2.35 89.31
C THR A 2 85.07 -3.25 88.63
N LEU A 3 83.90 -3.44 89.23
CA LEU A 3 82.76 -4.15 88.60
C LEU A 3 82.43 -3.58 87.20
N LEU A 4 82.75 -2.30 86.99
CA LEU A 4 82.63 -1.59 85.73
C LEU A 4 83.46 -2.23 84.61
N ASP A 5 84.67 -2.73 84.91
CA ASP A 5 85.59 -3.29 83.91
C ASP A 5 85.06 -4.61 83.30
N TYR A 6 84.20 -5.33 84.02
CA TYR A 6 83.59 -6.61 83.58
C TYR A 6 82.24 -6.45 82.88
N ILE A 7 81.51 -5.35 83.12
CA ILE A 7 80.17 -5.14 82.55
C ILE A 7 80.24 -4.25 81.30
N LEU A 8 81.22 -3.36 81.24
CA LEU A 8 81.32 -2.36 80.19
C LEU A 8 81.56 -2.97 78.79
N PRO A 9 82.47 -3.94 78.57
CA PRO A 9 82.69 -4.52 77.24
C PRO A 9 81.48 -5.26 76.65
N PRO A 10 80.74 -6.14 77.38
CA PRO A 10 79.50 -6.76 76.90
C PRO A 10 78.40 -5.75 76.59
N LEU A 11 78.27 -4.70 77.39
CA LEU A 11 77.23 -3.69 77.21
C LEU A 11 77.52 -2.81 75.99
N ILE A 12 78.80 -2.42 75.79
CA ILE A 12 79.25 -1.73 74.57
C ILE A 12 79.07 -2.65 73.35
N GLY A 13 79.45 -3.92 73.46
CA GLY A 13 79.26 -4.91 72.39
C GLY A 13 77.78 -5.06 72.00
N ALA A 14 76.88 -5.17 72.99
CA ALA A 14 75.44 -5.22 72.77
C ALA A 14 74.90 -3.94 72.13
N ALA A 15 75.37 -2.77 72.57
CA ALA A 15 74.98 -1.48 72.00
C ALA A 15 75.45 -1.32 70.54
N ILE A 16 76.70 -1.70 70.24
CA ILE A 16 77.25 -1.69 68.88
C ILE A 16 76.48 -2.70 68.00
N GLY A 17 76.19 -3.90 68.51
CA GLY A 17 75.42 -4.91 67.80
C GLY A 17 74.00 -4.45 67.46
N TYR A 18 73.30 -3.84 68.42
CA TYR A 18 71.98 -3.26 68.20
C TYR A 18 72.01 -2.10 67.19
N MET A 19 72.98 -1.19 67.33
CA MET A 19 73.11 0.00 66.49
C MET A 19 73.46 -0.39 65.05
N THR A 20 74.44 -1.26 64.86
CA THR A 20 74.90 -1.71 63.53
C THR A 20 73.78 -2.43 62.79
N ASN A 21 73.04 -3.31 63.47
CA ASN A 21 71.93 -4.02 62.84
C ASN A 21 70.75 -3.09 62.53
N SER A 22 70.46 -2.11 63.39
CA SER A 22 69.42 -1.11 63.14
C SER A 22 69.73 -0.26 61.91
N ILE A 23 71.01 0.11 61.73
CA ILE A 23 71.49 0.84 60.55
C ILE A 23 71.39 -0.06 59.30
N ALA A 24 71.81 -1.32 59.38
CA ALA A 24 71.73 -2.26 58.26
C ALA A 24 70.28 -2.46 57.78
N ILE A 25 69.32 -2.56 58.71
CA ILE A 25 67.90 -2.62 58.38
C ILE A 25 67.43 -1.31 57.73
N ALA A 26 67.82 -0.16 58.26
CA ALA A 26 67.50 1.13 57.66
C ALA A 26 68.07 1.25 56.23
N MET A 27 69.27 0.70 55.99
CA MET A 27 69.92 0.65 54.68
C MET A 27 69.18 -0.21 53.64
N LEU A 28 68.29 -1.10 54.04
CA LEU A 28 67.43 -1.83 53.09
C LEU A 28 66.41 -0.91 52.41
N PHE A 29 65.92 0.10 53.13
CA PHE A 29 64.84 0.98 52.68
C PHE A 29 65.35 2.36 52.24
N LYS A 30 66.38 2.89 52.89
CA LYS A 30 66.97 4.23 52.65
C LYS A 30 68.48 4.11 52.41
N PRO A 31 69.12 5.03 51.66
CA PRO A 31 68.55 6.19 50.98
C PRO A 31 67.85 5.82 49.66
N TYR A 32 66.85 6.61 49.25
CA TYR A 32 66.07 6.35 48.03
C TYR A 32 66.84 6.61 46.72
N LYS A 33 67.93 7.38 46.78
CA LYS A 33 68.77 7.73 45.64
C LYS A 33 70.23 7.38 45.93
N ALA A 34 70.99 7.08 44.88
CA ALA A 34 72.44 6.91 45.00
C ALA A 34 73.08 8.22 45.47
N TRP A 35 73.90 8.15 46.52
CA TRP A 35 74.71 9.28 46.94
C TRP A 35 76.05 9.24 46.20
N LYS A 36 76.55 10.42 45.82
CA LYS A 36 77.86 10.59 45.20
C LYS A 36 78.69 11.54 46.04
N VAL A 37 79.89 11.12 46.42
CA VAL A 37 80.85 11.95 47.16
C VAL A 37 82.15 11.93 46.35
N LEU A 38 82.67 13.11 46.01
CA LEU A 38 83.87 13.26 45.15
C LEU A 38 83.79 12.47 43.83
N GLY A 39 82.60 12.41 43.21
CA GLY A 39 82.37 11.66 41.97
C GLY A 39 82.24 10.14 42.12
N LEU A 40 82.62 9.57 43.28
CA LEU A 40 82.49 8.15 43.59
C LEU A 40 81.13 7.86 44.23
N LYS A 41 80.49 6.78 43.78
CA LYS A 41 79.20 6.32 44.32
C LYS A 41 79.44 5.66 45.68
N VAL A 42 78.73 6.12 46.71
CA VAL A 42 78.83 5.53 48.05
C VAL A 42 78.30 4.09 48.01
N PRO A 43 79.06 3.09 48.50
CA PRO A 43 78.60 1.70 48.54
C PRO A 43 77.30 1.60 49.35
N PHE A 44 76.42 0.69 48.96
CA PHE A 44 75.11 0.49 49.60
C PHE A 44 74.14 1.69 49.49
N THR A 45 74.34 2.61 48.53
CA THR A 45 73.36 3.63 48.14
C THR A 45 72.97 3.51 46.66
N PRO A 46 71.67 3.49 46.27
CA PRO A 46 70.49 3.53 47.12
C PRO A 46 70.32 2.21 47.91
N GLY A 47 69.40 2.23 48.88
CA GLY A 47 69.06 1.04 49.65
C GLY A 47 68.58 -0.13 48.77
N VAL A 48 68.61 -1.34 49.33
CA VAL A 48 68.39 -2.59 48.56
C VAL A 48 67.03 -2.64 47.86
N ILE A 49 65.95 -2.20 48.53
CA ILE A 49 64.59 -2.22 48.00
C ILE A 49 64.39 -1.18 46.89
N PRO A 50 64.75 0.11 47.07
CA PRO A 50 64.74 1.07 45.97
C PRO A 50 65.56 0.62 44.76
N ARG A 51 66.68 -0.09 44.97
CA ARG A 51 67.55 -0.59 43.90
C ARG A 51 66.90 -1.69 43.05
N HIS A 52 66.11 -2.58 43.65
CA HIS A 52 65.44 -3.70 42.95
C HIS A 52 63.95 -3.43 42.66
N ARG A 53 63.51 -2.17 42.74
CA ARG A 53 62.12 -1.78 42.56
C ARG A 53 61.52 -2.28 41.24
N GLU A 54 62.23 -2.12 40.13
CA GLU A 54 61.75 -2.55 38.82
C GLU A 54 61.56 -4.07 38.76
N GLU A 55 62.44 -4.82 39.42
CA GLU A 55 62.36 -6.27 39.49
C GLU A 55 61.16 -6.71 40.34
N LEU A 56 60.93 -6.06 41.48
CA LEU A 56 59.73 -6.26 42.29
C LEU A 56 58.47 -5.94 41.48
N ALA A 57 58.46 -4.83 40.75
CA ALA A 57 57.36 -4.44 39.88
C ALA A 57 57.08 -5.49 38.81
N ARG A 58 58.13 -6.00 38.13
CA ARG A 58 58.02 -7.09 37.14
C ARG A 58 57.48 -8.37 37.74
N ASN A 59 57.99 -8.80 38.90
CA ASN A 59 57.58 -10.04 39.55
C ASN A 59 56.12 -9.98 40.03
N ILE A 60 55.72 -8.87 40.64
CA ILE A 60 54.33 -8.64 41.06
C ILE A 60 53.41 -8.53 39.84
N GLY A 61 53.83 -7.81 38.80
CA GLY A 61 53.07 -7.68 37.55
C GLY A 61 52.88 -9.01 36.82
N ASN A 62 53.92 -9.85 36.76
CA ASN A 62 53.84 -11.21 36.22
C ASN A 62 52.86 -12.07 37.03
N MET A 63 52.93 -12.01 38.36
CA MET A 63 52.05 -12.78 39.25
C MET A 63 50.59 -12.37 39.05
N VAL A 64 50.29 -11.07 39.08
CA VAL A 64 48.92 -10.56 38.93
C VAL A 64 48.37 -10.84 37.52
N GLY A 65 49.16 -10.58 36.48
CA GLY A 65 48.76 -10.79 35.09
C GLY A 65 48.53 -12.26 34.74
N ASN A 66 49.37 -13.17 35.26
CA ASN A 66 49.28 -14.59 34.89
C ASN A 66 48.34 -15.40 35.79
N LEU A 67 48.17 -15.03 37.07
CA LEU A 67 47.42 -15.85 38.04
C LEU A 67 46.05 -15.29 38.41
N LEU A 68 45.87 -13.96 38.48
CA LEU A 68 44.62 -13.37 39.00
C LEU A 68 43.65 -12.97 37.89
N LEU A 69 44.16 -12.55 36.73
CA LEU A 69 43.36 -11.97 35.66
C LEU A 69 43.77 -12.55 34.30
N ASN A 70 43.75 -13.86 34.22
CA ASN A 70 43.89 -14.62 32.97
C ASN A 70 42.53 -14.99 32.38
N GLU A 71 42.55 -15.45 31.12
CA GLU A 71 41.36 -15.88 30.36
C GLU A 71 40.49 -16.89 31.13
N GLU A 72 41.10 -17.88 31.76
CA GLU A 72 40.37 -18.94 32.49
C GLU A 72 39.63 -18.37 33.72
N THR A 73 40.31 -17.55 34.52
CA THR A 73 39.75 -17.00 35.76
C THR A 73 38.64 -15.99 35.45
N LEU A 74 38.85 -15.13 34.46
CA LEU A 74 37.85 -14.16 34.03
C LEU A 74 36.66 -14.84 33.34
N GLY A 75 36.91 -15.85 32.49
CA GLY A 75 35.86 -16.64 31.88
C GLY A 75 34.97 -17.34 32.92
N LYS A 76 35.58 -17.95 33.94
CA LYS A 76 34.84 -18.56 35.07
C LYS A 76 34.03 -17.54 35.87
N GLN A 77 34.58 -16.35 36.12
CA GLN A 77 33.87 -15.30 36.86
C GLN A 77 32.68 -14.72 36.05
N LEU A 78 32.84 -14.56 34.73
CA LEU A 78 31.79 -14.08 33.82
C LEU A 78 30.64 -15.08 33.66
N THR A 79 30.95 -16.38 33.68
CA THR A 79 29.98 -17.46 33.59
C THR A 79 29.34 -17.84 34.94
N SER A 80 29.80 -17.21 36.03
CA SER A 80 29.26 -17.48 37.37
C SER A 80 27.77 -17.07 37.49
N PRO A 81 26.93 -17.84 38.21
CA PRO A 81 25.50 -17.54 38.35
C PRO A 81 25.22 -16.12 38.87
N HIS A 82 26.10 -15.58 39.72
CA HIS A 82 25.98 -14.23 40.25
C HIS A 82 26.15 -13.16 39.15
N THR A 83 27.20 -13.26 38.34
CA THR A 83 27.44 -12.32 37.23
C THR A 83 26.34 -12.42 36.17
N GLN A 84 25.88 -13.63 35.85
CA GLN A 84 24.75 -13.84 34.93
C GLN A 84 23.47 -13.18 35.44
N GLY A 85 23.16 -13.33 36.73
CA GLY A 85 22.00 -12.69 37.34
C GLY A 85 22.05 -11.16 37.30
N ILE A 86 23.24 -10.56 37.51
CA ILE A 86 23.44 -9.11 37.37
C ILE A 86 23.24 -8.68 35.92
N LEU A 87 23.85 -9.38 34.96
CA LEU A 87 23.75 -9.05 33.55
C LEU A 87 22.29 -9.15 33.05
N ASN A 88 21.59 -10.21 33.41
CA ASN A 88 20.18 -10.39 33.05
C ASN A 88 19.30 -9.26 33.60
N LYS A 89 19.50 -8.85 34.86
CA LYS A 89 18.80 -7.70 35.44
C LYS A 89 19.13 -6.39 34.74
N MET A 90 20.39 -6.18 34.37
CA MET A 90 20.80 -4.98 33.64
C MET A 90 20.16 -4.93 32.26
N ILE A 91 20.12 -6.06 31.55
CA ILE A 91 19.45 -6.18 30.24
C ILE A 91 17.96 -5.95 30.38
N GLN A 92 17.31 -6.57 31.37
CA GLN A 92 15.88 -6.39 31.62
C GLN A 92 15.53 -4.92 31.87
N ASN A 93 16.27 -4.25 32.76
CA ASN A 93 16.07 -2.83 33.03
C ASN A 93 16.28 -1.97 31.78
N ASN A 94 17.29 -2.29 30.96
CA ASN A 94 17.52 -1.57 29.72
C ASN A 94 16.43 -1.84 28.68
N LEU A 95 15.92 -3.07 28.59
CA LEU A 95 14.78 -3.41 27.75
C LEU A 95 13.54 -2.64 28.18
N ASP A 96 13.23 -2.58 29.48
CA ASP A 96 12.09 -1.79 29.97
C ASP A 96 12.24 -0.30 29.63
N ARG A 97 13.44 0.26 29.82
CA ARG A 97 13.73 1.65 29.43
C ARG A 97 13.60 1.89 27.92
N LEU A 98 14.02 0.95 27.08
CA LEU A 98 13.86 1.03 25.63
C LEU A 98 12.39 0.89 25.24
N MET A 99 11.62 0.04 25.91
CA MET A 99 10.21 -0.16 25.61
C MET A 99 9.37 1.09 25.88
N ASP A 100 9.74 1.87 26.89
CA ASP A 100 9.06 3.11 27.29
C ASP A 100 9.66 4.37 26.62
N TYR A 101 10.77 4.24 25.90
CA TYR A 101 11.41 5.36 25.22
C TYR A 101 10.62 5.80 23.98
N ASP A 102 10.33 7.09 23.90
CA ASP A 102 9.64 7.69 22.76
C ASP A 102 10.61 7.88 21.59
N PHE A 103 10.62 6.92 20.67
CA PHE A 103 11.55 6.92 19.55
C PHE A 103 11.16 7.96 18.48
N PRO A 104 12.07 8.87 18.11
CA PRO A 104 11.88 9.76 16.96
C PRO A 104 11.84 8.97 15.64
N PRO A 105 11.52 9.62 14.51
CA PRO A 105 11.57 8.99 13.19
C PRO A 105 12.91 8.31 12.92
N ILE A 106 12.89 7.20 12.18
CA ILE A 106 14.07 6.34 11.91
C ILE A 106 15.24 7.18 11.37
N ALA A 107 14.98 8.11 10.46
CA ALA A 107 16.00 8.97 9.88
C ALA A 107 16.76 9.83 10.92
N LYS A 108 16.13 10.17 12.05
CA LYS A 108 16.76 10.95 13.13
C LYS A 108 17.57 10.08 14.10
N LEU A 109 17.36 8.77 14.11
CA LEU A 109 18.14 7.82 14.92
C LEU A 109 19.51 7.53 14.31
N VAL A 110 19.68 7.81 13.01
CA VAL A 110 20.93 7.57 12.30
C VAL A 110 21.93 8.69 12.60
N PRO A 111 23.15 8.37 13.09
CA PRO A 111 24.18 9.39 13.30
C PRO A 111 24.57 10.07 11.99
N LYS A 112 24.89 11.36 12.03
CA LYS A 112 25.26 12.14 10.83
C LYS A 112 26.38 11.53 10.00
N ALA A 113 27.33 10.84 10.63
CA ALA A 113 28.43 10.15 9.93
C ALA A 113 27.96 9.03 8.98
N PHE A 114 26.73 8.53 9.16
CA PHE A 114 26.14 7.45 8.37
C PHE A 114 24.93 7.92 7.55
N SER A 115 24.67 9.22 7.44
CA SER A 115 23.49 9.74 6.71
C SER A 115 23.49 9.30 5.25
N ASP A 116 24.66 9.32 4.62
CA ASP A 116 24.81 9.05 3.18
C ASP A 116 24.64 7.55 2.90
N ILE A 117 25.23 6.71 3.77
CA ILE A 117 25.06 5.26 3.73
C ILE A 117 23.58 4.92 3.95
N PHE A 118 22.93 5.51 4.94
CA PHE A 118 21.52 5.28 5.21
C PHE A 118 20.62 5.69 4.04
N HIS A 119 20.82 6.86 3.44
CA HIS A 119 20.05 7.28 2.27
C HIS A 119 20.25 6.31 1.10
N SER A 120 21.48 5.88 0.84
CA SER A 120 21.76 4.92 -0.24
C SER A 120 21.11 3.56 0.01
N SER A 121 21.20 3.03 1.24
CA SER A 121 20.56 1.76 1.62
C SER A 121 19.04 1.85 1.59
N TYR A 122 18.48 3.01 1.98
CA TYR A 122 17.05 3.28 1.91
C TYR A 122 16.54 3.28 0.47
N GLN A 123 17.27 3.92 -0.45
CA GLN A 123 16.93 3.88 -1.87
C GLN A 123 17.03 2.46 -2.45
N SER A 124 18.10 1.72 -2.12
CA SER A 124 18.19 0.32 -2.54
C SER A 124 17.05 -0.54 -1.99
N LEU A 125 16.60 -0.28 -0.76
CA LEU A 125 15.44 -0.97 -0.18
C LEU A 125 14.15 -0.61 -0.92
N LYS A 126 13.96 0.66 -1.32
CA LYS A 126 12.83 1.06 -2.17
C LYS A 126 12.84 0.31 -3.50
N ASP A 127 13.99 0.21 -4.16
CA ASP A 127 14.13 -0.50 -5.43
C ASP A 127 13.83 -2.00 -5.28
N VAL A 128 14.32 -2.63 -4.22
CA VAL A 128 14.02 -4.04 -3.91
C VAL A 128 12.51 -4.22 -3.66
N LEU A 129 11.89 -3.34 -2.87
CA LEU A 129 10.45 -3.39 -2.64
C LEU A 129 9.66 -3.18 -3.93
N LYS A 130 10.08 -2.25 -4.79
CA LYS A 130 9.46 -2.02 -6.11
C LYS A 130 9.44 -3.31 -6.92
N ASN A 131 10.56 -4.01 -6.98
CA ASN A 131 10.69 -5.26 -7.73
C ASN A 131 9.83 -6.37 -7.10
N ILE A 132 9.86 -6.52 -5.77
CA ILE A 132 9.02 -7.49 -5.06
C ILE A 132 7.53 -7.23 -5.36
N TRP A 133 7.09 -5.97 -5.31
CA TRP A 133 5.70 -5.61 -5.61
C TRP A 133 5.34 -5.84 -7.07
N HIS A 134 6.25 -5.52 -7.99
CA HIS A 134 6.06 -5.78 -9.41
C HIS A 134 5.86 -7.27 -9.67
N ASP A 135 6.75 -8.10 -9.14
CA ASP A 135 6.71 -9.56 -9.29
C ASP A 135 5.51 -10.16 -8.58
N PHE A 136 5.11 -9.63 -7.43
CA PHE A 136 3.92 -10.07 -6.71
C PHE A 136 2.62 -9.78 -7.47
N LEU A 137 2.49 -8.58 -8.06
CA LEU A 137 1.30 -8.17 -8.81
C LEU A 137 1.17 -8.88 -10.17
N LEU A 138 2.30 -9.26 -10.77
CA LEU A 138 2.33 -10.08 -11.99
C LEU A 138 2.34 -11.59 -11.72
N GLY A 139 2.61 -11.98 -10.49
CA GLY A 139 2.79 -13.37 -10.10
C GLY A 139 1.47 -14.14 -9.96
N PRO A 140 1.53 -15.48 -9.95
CA PRO A 140 0.35 -16.34 -9.84
C PRO A 140 -0.31 -16.28 -8.45
N SER A 141 0.35 -15.68 -7.46
CA SER A 141 -0.12 -15.62 -6.08
C SER A 141 -1.19 -14.54 -5.83
N ILE A 142 -1.31 -13.54 -6.71
CA ILE A 142 -2.26 -12.44 -6.52
C ILE A 142 -3.72 -12.89 -6.72
N GLU A 143 -3.94 -13.78 -7.68
CA GLU A 143 -5.28 -14.27 -8.03
C GLU A 143 -5.97 -15.00 -6.85
N PRO A 144 -5.36 -16.00 -6.19
CA PRO A 144 -5.99 -16.64 -5.03
C PRO A 144 -6.18 -15.71 -3.83
N LEU A 145 -5.32 -14.70 -3.65
CA LEU A 145 -5.47 -13.69 -2.61
C LEU A 145 -6.66 -12.77 -2.89
N ILE A 146 -6.81 -12.30 -4.13
CA ILE A 146 -7.98 -11.50 -4.53
C ILE A 146 -9.24 -12.34 -4.39
N ARG A 147 -9.24 -13.59 -4.87
CA ARG A 147 -10.39 -14.50 -4.74
C ARG A 147 -10.81 -14.66 -3.28
N SER A 148 -9.88 -14.89 -2.35
CA SER A 148 -10.25 -15.04 -0.93
C SER A 148 -10.76 -13.73 -0.30
N LEU A 149 -10.18 -12.58 -0.66
CA LEU A 149 -10.64 -11.27 -0.20
C LEU A 149 -12.02 -10.91 -0.76
N VAL A 150 -12.28 -11.26 -2.02
CA VAL A 150 -13.57 -11.05 -2.67
C VAL A 150 -14.61 -12.00 -2.11
N ASP A 151 -14.28 -13.28 -1.92
CA ASP A 151 -15.21 -14.27 -1.36
C ASP A 151 -15.57 -13.94 0.10
N SER A 152 -14.59 -13.55 0.92
CA SER A 152 -14.82 -13.18 2.32
C SER A 152 -15.60 -11.88 2.51
N ASN A 153 -15.48 -10.93 1.57
CA ASN A 153 -16.09 -9.61 1.71
C ASN A 153 -17.36 -9.42 0.87
N ILE A 154 -17.51 -10.06 -0.29
CA ILE A 154 -18.70 -9.88 -1.15
C ILE A 154 -19.97 -10.31 -0.44
N ASP A 155 -19.94 -11.38 0.36
CA ASP A 155 -21.14 -11.81 1.06
C ASP A 155 -21.59 -10.72 2.05
N SER A 156 -20.66 -10.14 2.81
CA SER A 156 -20.92 -9.01 3.71
C SER A 156 -21.28 -7.69 3.01
N LEU A 157 -20.73 -7.45 1.81
CA LEU A 157 -21.00 -6.24 1.02
C LEU A 157 -22.32 -6.37 0.26
N SER A 158 -22.72 -7.59 -0.11
CA SER A 158 -23.99 -7.89 -0.79
C SER A 158 -25.20 -7.64 0.13
N GLU A 159 -24.98 -7.72 1.45
CA GLU A 159 -25.97 -7.41 2.49
C GLU A 159 -26.12 -5.90 2.74
N LYS A 160 -25.12 -5.09 2.33
CA LYS A 160 -25.18 -3.62 2.47
C LYS A 160 -25.99 -2.99 1.35
N SER A 161 -26.61 -1.85 1.66
CA SER A 161 -27.31 -1.03 0.67
C SER A 161 -26.32 -0.15 -0.10
N LEU A 162 -26.68 0.28 -1.32
CA LEU A 162 -25.84 1.18 -2.12
C LEU A 162 -25.57 2.53 -1.43
N LYS A 163 -26.46 2.94 -0.51
CA LYS A 163 -26.32 4.14 0.32
C LYS A 163 -25.25 4.01 1.41
N ASP A 164 -24.98 2.81 1.90
CA ASP A 164 -23.97 2.56 2.94
C ASP A 164 -22.54 2.52 2.36
N LEU A 165 -22.42 2.20 1.07
CA LEU A 165 -21.13 2.13 0.37
C LEU A 165 -20.63 3.48 -0.10
N MET A 166 -21.54 4.40 -0.46
CA MET A 166 -21.18 5.71 -0.98
C MET A 166 -22.23 6.74 -0.58
N LYS A 167 -21.78 7.90 -0.08
CA LYS A 167 -22.69 9.00 0.26
C LYS A 167 -23.43 9.44 -1.00
N GLN A 168 -24.74 9.65 -0.89
CA GLN A 168 -25.64 9.91 -2.03
C GLN A 168 -25.14 11.03 -2.96
N LYS A 169 -24.61 12.12 -2.39
CA LYS A 169 -24.10 13.27 -3.16
C LYS A 169 -22.85 12.92 -3.98
N ASP A 170 -22.01 12.03 -3.47
CA ASP A 170 -20.79 11.57 -4.14
C ASP A 170 -21.14 10.56 -5.24
N ALA A 171 -22.17 9.73 -5.04
CA ALA A 171 -22.66 8.79 -6.03
C ALA A 171 -23.28 9.47 -7.25
N GLU A 172 -24.12 10.50 -7.05
CA GLU A 172 -24.72 11.26 -8.15
C GLU A 172 -23.66 11.99 -8.99
N GLN A 173 -22.65 12.59 -8.35
CA GLN A 173 -21.52 13.20 -9.04
C GLN A 173 -20.64 12.17 -9.76
N TRP A 174 -20.40 11.02 -9.14
CA TRP A 174 -19.65 9.93 -9.73
C TRP A 174 -20.36 9.36 -10.95
N ILE A 175 -21.68 9.16 -10.91
CA ILE A 175 -22.49 8.70 -12.06
C ILE A 175 -22.37 9.69 -13.21
N LYS A 176 -22.59 10.98 -12.96
CA LYS A 176 -22.49 12.02 -14.02
C LYS A 176 -21.11 12.03 -14.65
N LYS A 177 -20.06 12.01 -13.85
CA LYS A 177 -18.67 12.00 -14.32
C LYS A 177 -18.33 10.72 -15.08
N THR A 178 -18.80 9.57 -14.60
CA THR A 178 -18.52 8.27 -15.21
C THR A 178 -19.25 8.09 -16.54
N VAL A 179 -20.53 8.48 -16.61
CA VAL A 179 -21.31 8.47 -17.86
C VAL A 179 -20.67 9.39 -18.89
N SER A 180 -20.34 10.63 -18.51
CA SER A 180 -19.60 11.58 -19.36
C SER A 180 -18.29 10.98 -19.87
N ASN A 181 -17.45 10.43 -18.98
CA ASN A 181 -16.15 9.90 -19.35
C ASN A 181 -16.26 8.68 -20.26
N ILE A 182 -17.15 7.73 -19.94
CA ILE A 182 -17.38 6.54 -20.76
C ILE A 182 -17.92 6.93 -22.13
N LEU A 183 -18.89 7.84 -22.20
CA LEU A 183 -19.44 8.29 -23.48
C LEU A 183 -18.37 9.00 -24.31
N ASN A 184 -17.60 9.90 -23.72
CA ASN A 184 -16.54 10.61 -24.44
C ASN A 184 -15.42 9.65 -24.90
N GLU A 185 -15.02 8.68 -24.08
CA GLU A 185 -14.01 7.68 -24.45
C GLU A 185 -14.50 6.73 -25.56
N ILE A 186 -15.79 6.36 -25.53
CA ILE A 186 -16.44 5.55 -26.58
C ILE A 186 -16.60 6.36 -27.88
N ILE A 187 -16.88 7.66 -27.79
CA ILE A 187 -17.06 8.56 -28.94
C ILE A 187 -15.72 8.90 -29.61
N GLU A 188 -14.68 9.18 -28.83
CA GLU A 188 -13.37 9.65 -29.34
C GLU A 188 -12.54 8.51 -29.94
N GLN A 189 -12.65 7.29 -29.39
CA GLN A 189 -12.06 6.13 -30.03
C GLN A 189 -12.96 5.71 -31.20
N HIS A 190 -12.39 5.44 -32.37
CA HIS A 190 -13.13 4.99 -33.56
C HIS A 190 -13.90 3.65 -33.35
N SER A 191 -13.89 3.11 -32.14
CA SER A 191 -14.51 1.89 -31.67
C SER A 191 -16.04 1.94 -31.65
N LEU A 192 -16.71 3.06 -31.36
CA LEU A 192 -18.18 3.10 -31.41
C LEU A 192 -18.69 2.94 -32.83
N LYS A 193 -18.05 3.62 -33.79
CA LYS A 193 -18.39 3.49 -35.21
C LYS A 193 -18.16 2.04 -35.66
N GLU A 194 -16.95 1.49 -35.44
CA GLU A 194 -16.62 0.12 -35.82
C GLU A 194 -17.49 -0.93 -35.11
N TRP A 195 -17.84 -0.74 -33.83
CA TRP A 195 -18.72 -1.63 -33.07
C TRP A 195 -20.17 -1.56 -33.56
N LEU A 196 -20.69 -0.36 -33.83
CA LEU A 196 -22.04 -0.18 -34.40
C LEU A 196 -22.10 -0.77 -35.80
N GLU A 197 -21.12 -0.48 -36.65
CA GLU A 197 -21.04 -1.01 -38.00
C GLU A 197 -20.95 -2.55 -37.99
N SER A 198 -20.09 -3.13 -37.14
CA SER A 198 -19.95 -4.58 -37.01
C SER A 198 -21.20 -5.26 -36.45
N ASN A 199 -21.92 -4.64 -35.51
CA ASN A 199 -23.18 -5.20 -35.03
C ASN A 199 -24.32 -5.04 -36.05
N LEU A 200 -24.37 -3.93 -36.80
CA LEU A 200 -25.29 -3.74 -37.91
C LEU A 200 -25.06 -4.81 -38.99
N ASP A 201 -23.81 -5.08 -39.35
CA ASP A 201 -23.46 -6.15 -40.30
C ASP A 201 -23.84 -7.54 -39.77
N ARG A 202 -23.72 -7.77 -38.46
CA ARG A 202 -24.20 -9.01 -37.85
C ARG A 202 -25.70 -9.19 -38.02
N PHE A 203 -26.50 -8.12 -38.00
CA PHE A 203 -27.94 -8.18 -38.27
C PHE A 203 -28.28 -8.59 -39.72
N LYS A 204 -27.41 -8.32 -40.71
CA LYS A 204 -27.55 -8.84 -42.08
C LYS A 204 -27.45 -10.38 -42.12
N THR A 205 -26.66 -10.96 -41.20
CA THR A 205 -26.49 -12.42 -41.05
C THR A 205 -27.37 -13.04 -39.97
N ASN A 206 -28.12 -12.23 -39.20
CA ASN A 206 -28.86 -12.69 -38.04
C ASN A 206 -30.25 -13.18 -38.45
N THR A 207 -30.57 -14.42 -38.10
CA THR A 207 -31.86 -15.06 -38.37
C THR A 207 -32.90 -14.81 -37.29
N THR A 208 -32.63 -13.91 -36.34
CA THR A 208 -33.58 -13.56 -35.29
C THR A 208 -34.73 -12.73 -35.84
N HIS A 209 -35.94 -13.05 -35.38
CA HIS A 209 -37.17 -12.39 -35.79
C HIS A 209 -37.31 -11.05 -35.05
N LEU A 210 -37.98 -10.07 -35.67
CA LEU A 210 -38.17 -8.75 -35.03
C LEU A 210 -38.95 -8.85 -33.71
N GLU A 211 -39.78 -9.88 -33.55
CA GLU A 211 -40.56 -10.18 -32.33
C GLU A 211 -39.72 -10.37 -31.08
N ASP A 212 -38.45 -10.79 -31.20
CA ASP A 212 -37.57 -10.99 -30.05
C ASP A 212 -37.04 -9.66 -29.48
N TYR A 213 -37.06 -8.59 -30.27
CA TYR A 213 -36.51 -7.28 -29.89
C TYR A 213 -37.58 -6.22 -29.64
N ILE A 214 -38.77 -6.35 -30.23
CA ILE A 214 -39.87 -5.41 -30.04
C ILE A 214 -41.03 -6.14 -29.34
N PRO A 215 -41.23 -5.90 -28.03
CA PRO A 215 -42.35 -6.43 -27.28
C PRO A 215 -43.69 -6.10 -27.94
N GLN A 216 -44.64 -7.03 -27.91
CA GLN A 216 -45.99 -6.86 -28.46
C GLN A 216 -46.73 -5.64 -27.87
N GLU A 217 -46.40 -5.25 -26.65
CA GLU A 217 -46.94 -4.07 -25.98
C GLU A 217 -46.60 -2.77 -26.72
N LEU A 218 -45.43 -2.68 -27.37
CA LEU A 218 -45.04 -1.52 -28.18
C LEU A 218 -45.84 -1.43 -29.48
N LEU A 219 -46.16 -2.56 -30.09
CA LEU A 219 -47.03 -2.64 -31.27
C LEU A 219 -48.46 -2.20 -30.95
N ASP A 220 -49.00 -2.68 -29.83
CA ASP A 220 -50.33 -2.27 -29.38
C ASP A 220 -50.37 -0.77 -29.06
N LEU A 221 -49.31 -0.21 -28.47
CA LEU A 221 -49.17 1.24 -28.25
C LEU A 221 -49.12 2.03 -29.57
N LEU A 222 -48.40 1.53 -30.58
CA LEU A 222 -48.31 2.15 -31.90
C LEU A 222 -49.67 2.12 -32.61
N ILE A 223 -50.37 0.98 -32.60
CA ILE A 223 -51.72 0.85 -33.18
C ILE A 223 -52.71 1.78 -32.46
N HIS A 224 -52.60 1.91 -31.13
CA HIS A 224 -53.40 2.84 -30.36
C HIS A 224 -53.11 4.30 -30.72
N TRP A 225 -51.83 4.66 -30.90
CA TRP A 225 -51.43 5.99 -31.35
C TRP A 225 -51.96 6.29 -32.76
N VAL A 226 -51.83 5.35 -33.70
CA VAL A 226 -52.38 5.48 -35.06
C VAL A 226 -53.90 5.62 -35.01
N LYS A 227 -54.62 4.84 -34.19
CA LYS A 227 -56.07 4.98 -34.00
C LYS A 227 -56.46 6.38 -33.53
N LYS A 228 -55.65 6.99 -32.67
CA LYS A 228 -55.89 8.33 -32.12
C LYS A 228 -55.63 9.44 -33.16
N GLU A 229 -54.59 9.32 -33.97
CA GLU A 229 -54.20 10.35 -34.94
C GLU A 229 -54.83 10.18 -36.32
N LEU A 230 -55.34 8.99 -36.67
CA LEU A 230 -55.95 8.71 -37.97
C LEU A 230 -57.10 9.68 -38.31
N PRO A 231 -58.03 10.04 -37.39
CA PRO A 231 -59.07 11.02 -37.68
C PRO A 231 -58.49 12.40 -38.05
N ASN A 232 -57.51 12.89 -37.29
CA ASN A 232 -56.85 14.17 -37.56
C ASN A 232 -56.11 14.16 -38.90
N PHE A 233 -55.44 13.05 -39.22
CA PHE A 233 -54.75 12.89 -40.50
C PHE A 233 -55.74 12.89 -41.67
N LEU A 234 -56.87 12.19 -41.55
CA LEU A 234 -57.94 12.22 -42.55
C LEU A 234 -58.52 13.63 -42.73
N ASP A 235 -58.68 14.40 -41.65
CA ASP A 235 -59.13 15.79 -41.71
C ASP A 235 -58.11 16.70 -42.43
N GLN A 236 -56.82 16.50 -42.17
CA GLN A 236 -55.76 17.24 -42.87
C GLN A 236 -55.68 16.87 -44.34
N MET A 237 -55.86 15.59 -44.69
CA MET A 237 -55.89 15.12 -46.07
C MET A 237 -57.10 15.67 -46.83
N GLU A 238 -58.29 15.63 -46.23
CA GLU A 238 -59.50 16.20 -46.83
C GLU A 238 -59.29 17.68 -47.14
N LYS A 239 -58.81 18.46 -46.17
CA LYS A 239 -58.48 19.89 -46.37
C LYS A 239 -57.41 20.10 -47.44
N SER A 240 -56.34 19.30 -47.43
CA SER A 240 -55.24 19.43 -48.39
C SER A 240 -55.66 19.10 -49.82
N ILE A 241 -56.62 18.19 -50.01
CA ILE A 241 -57.17 17.90 -51.34
C ILE A 241 -57.90 19.12 -51.88
N PHE A 242 -58.74 19.78 -51.05
CA PHE A 242 -59.48 20.99 -51.44
C PHE A 242 -58.61 22.26 -51.55
N ASP A 243 -57.53 22.37 -50.77
CA ASP A 243 -56.65 23.55 -50.77
C ASP A 243 -55.53 23.51 -51.84
N SER A 244 -55.36 22.38 -52.55
CA SER A 244 -54.26 22.20 -53.50
C SER A 244 -54.69 22.30 -54.97
N LYS A 245 -53.70 22.48 -55.87
CA LYS A 245 -53.89 22.35 -57.34
C LYS A 245 -54.49 21.00 -57.77
N LEU A 246 -54.58 20.02 -56.85
CA LEU A 246 -55.16 18.71 -57.10
C LEU A 246 -56.67 18.80 -57.34
N ASP A 247 -57.41 19.65 -56.61
CA ASP A 247 -58.86 19.86 -56.82
C ASP A 247 -59.16 20.35 -58.24
N GLN A 248 -58.39 21.35 -58.68
CA GLN A 248 -58.47 21.88 -60.05
C GLN A 248 -58.11 20.82 -61.10
N LYS A 249 -57.08 19.99 -60.83
CA LYS A 249 -56.68 18.93 -61.76
C LYS A 249 -57.69 17.79 -61.81
N LEU A 250 -58.30 17.44 -60.68
CA LEU A 250 -59.38 16.46 -60.60
C LEU A 250 -60.58 16.95 -61.40
N PHE A 251 -60.98 18.21 -61.22
CA PHE A 251 -62.06 18.82 -61.99
C PHE A 251 -61.79 18.76 -63.50
N VAL A 252 -60.61 19.19 -63.95
CA VAL A 252 -60.23 19.16 -65.38
C VAL A 252 -60.23 17.73 -65.91
N ASN A 253 -59.61 16.79 -65.21
CA ASN A 253 -59.54 15.40 -65.67
C ASN A 253 -60.91 14.73 -65.70
N PHE A 254 -61.78 14.98 -64.71
CA PHE A 254 -63.13 14.41 -64.66
C PHE A 254 -64.02 15.02 -65.73
N LYS A 255 -63.88 16.33 -65.97
CA LYS A 255 -64.54 17.04 -67.06
C LYS A 255 -64.16 16.41 -68.39
N GLU A 256 -62.86 16.31 -68.70
CA GLU A 256 -62.36 15.68 -69.92
C GLU A 256 -62.85 14.24 -70.06
N PHE A 257 -62.88 13.46 -68.97
CA PHE A 257 -63.42 12.10 -68.98
C PHE A 257 -64.90 12.07 -69.38
N ILE A 258 -65.76 12.90 -68.77
CA ILE A 258 -67.18 12.96 -69.10
C ILE A 258 -67.38 13.41 -70.55
N PHE A 259 -66.70 14.47 -71.00
CA PHE A 259 -66.79 14.94 -72.38
C PHE A 259 -66.30 13.89 -73.39
N SER A 260 -65.20 13.19 -73.10
CA SER A 260 -64.74 12.08 -73.95
C SER A 260 -65.79 10.97 -74.07
N TYR A 261 -66.53 10.69 -72.99
CA TYR A 261 -67.60 9.71 -73.02
C TYR A 261 -68.82 10.20 -73.81
N LEU A 262 -69.21 11.48 -73.64
CA LEU A 262 -70.28 12.10 -74.42
C LEU A 262 -69.98 12.09 -75.93
N GLU A 263 -68.71 12.24 -76.30
CA GLU A 263 -68.25 12.11 -77.69
C GLU A 263 -68.37 10.68 -78.22
N THR A 264 -68.39 9.64 -77.38
CA THR A 264 -68.61 8.26 -77.87
C THR A 264 -70.07 7.92 -78.16
N LEU A 265 -71.01 8.80 -77.78
CA LEU A 265 -72.44 8.57 -77.93
C LEU A 265 -72.89 8.60 -79.40
N ASN A 266 -73.94 7.84 -79.72
CA ASN A 266 -74.52 7.81 -81.07
C ASN A 266 -75.35 9.07 -81.37
N ALA A 267 -75.71 9.28 -82.64
CA ALA A 267 -76.39 10.50 -83.10
C ALA A 267 -77.69 10.81 -82.35
N ALA A 268 -78.47 9.79 -81.98
CA ALA A 268 -79.69 9.98 -81.21
C ALA A 268 -79.41 10.42 -79.76
N GLN A 269 -78.43 9.80 -79.10
CA GLN A 269 -78.03 10.15 -77.73
C GLN A 269 -77.42 11.56 -77.66
N ARG A 270 -76.56 11.94 -78.62
CA ARG A 270 -76.00 13.30 -78.69
C ARG A 270 -77.07 14.37 -78.90
N PHE A 271 -78.10 14.08 -79.71
CA PHE A 271 -79.25 14.98 -79.87
C PHE A 271 -79.92 15.25 -78.51
N PHE A 272 -80.16 14.22 -77.70
CA PHE A 272 -80.75 14.39 -76.36
C PHE A 272 -79.83 15.16 -75.40
N VAL A 273 -78.53 14.86 -75.37
CA VAL A 273 -77.53 15.55 -74.53
C VAL A 273 -77.49 17.05 -74.84
N ASN A 274 -77.51 17.42 -76.13
CA ASN A 274 -77.51 18.82 -76.55
C ASN A 274 -78.83 19.54 -76.27
N VAL A 275 -79.98 18.89 -76.50
CA VAL A 275 -81.31 19.49 -76.26
C VAL A 275 -81.56 19.74 -74.77
N TRP A 276 -80.99 18.93 -73.89
CA TRP A 276 -81.11 19.08 -72.43
C TRP A 276 -80.03 19.96 -71.80
N GLY A 277 -79.09 20.50 -72.57
CA GLY A 277 -78.00 21.34 -72.05
C GLY A 277 -77.11 20.58 -71.06
N VAL A 278 -76.87 19.30 -71.30
CA VAL A 278 -76.11 18.44 -70.35
C VAL A 278 -74.68 18.92 -70.20
N GLU A 279 -74.05 19.44 -71.25
CA GLU A 279 -72.69 20.00 -71.19
C GLU A 279 -72.60 21.19 -70.24
N GLU A 280 -73.57 22.11 -70.30
CA GLU A 280 -73.65 23.30 -69.44
C GLU A 280 -73.90 22.89 -67.97
N ARG A 281 -74.78 21.92 -67.74
CA ARG A 281 -75.00 21.34 -66.40
C ARG A 281 -73.79 20.60 -65.86
N VAL A 282 -73.03 19.91 -66.71
CA VAL A 282 -71.78 19.27 -66.28
C VAL A 282 -70.78 20.35 -65.88
N GLU A 283 -70.70 21.50 -66.55
CA GLU A 283 -69.82 22.57 -66.11
C GLU A 283 -70.25 23.20 -64.78
N GLU A 284 -71.55 23.39 -64.56
CA GLU A 284 -72.10 24.01 -63.36
C GLU A 284 -72.11 23.06 -62.14
N ASP A 285 -72.52 21.80 -62.32
CA ASP A 285 -72.77 20.87 -61.22
C ASP A 285 -71.56 19.97 -60.87
N LEU A 286 -70.62 19.76 -61.80
CA LEU A 286 -69.47 18.88 -61.59
C LEU A 286 -68.59 19.26 -60.38
N PRO A 287 -68.32 20.55 -60.07
CA PRO A 287 -67.57 20.90 -58.86
C PRO A 287 -68.27 20.41 -57.59
N VAL A 288 -69.59 20.55 -57.55
CA VAL A 288 -70.44 20.13 -56.42
C VAL A 288 -70.44 18.61 -56.30
N VAL A 289 -70.52 17.88 -57.41
CA VAL A 289 -70.48 16.41 -57.43
C VAL A 289 -69.13 15.88 -56.96
N ILE A 290 -68.02 16.47 -57.41
CA ILE A 290 -66.67 16.09 -56.96
C ILE A 290 -66.51 16.35 -55.46
N GLN A 291 -66.97 17.51 -54.99
CA GLN A 291 -66.93 17.84 -53.57
C GLN A 291 -67.74 16.86 -52.73
N GLN A 292 -68.96 16.51 -53.16
CA GLN A 292 -69.80 15.51 -52.49
C GLN A 292 -69.17 14.12 -52.49
N ALA A 293 -68.57 13.70 -53.61
CA ALA A 293 -67.88 12.41 -53.71
C ALA A 293 -66.66 12.34 -52.78
N ILE A 294 -65.85 13.40 -52.72
CA ILE A 294 -64.71 13.50 -51.78
C ILE A 294 -65.22 13.43 -50.33
N GLN A 295 -66.23 14.24 -49.99
CA GLN A 295 -66.83 14.22 -48.65
C GLN A 295 -67.37 12.83 -48.27
N GLN A 296 -68.02 12.13 -49.20
CA GLN A 296 -68.56 10.80 -48.98
C GLN A 296 -67.45 9.75 -48.81
N ILE A 297 -66.35 9.86 -49.56
CA ILE A 297 -65.17 9.00 -49.38
C ILE A 297 -64.58 9.22 -47.98
N PHE A 298 -64.35 10.47 -47.58
CA PHE A 298 -63.79 10.77 -46.25
C PHE A 298 -64.76 10.44 -45.11
N SER A 299 -66.08 10.60 -45.30
CA SER A 299 -67.06 10.15 -44.31
C SER A 299 -67.05 8.64 -44.13
N ASN A 300 -66.88 7.88 -45.23
CA ASN A 300 -66.76 6.42 -45.17
C ASN A 300 -65.44 6.00 -44.52
N LEU A 301 -64.32 6.66 -44.85
CA LEU A 301 -63.02 6.43 -44.21
C LEU A 301 -63.01 6.77 -42.72
N ARG A 302 -63.86 7.72 -42.29
CA ARG A 302 -64.10 8.05 -40.88
C ARG A 302 -65.07 7.09 -40.17
N SER A 303 -65.78 6.25 -40.91
CA SER A 303 -66.71 5.31 -40.29
C SER A 303 -65.96 4.36 -39.36
N GLU A 304 -66.57 4.06 -38.21
CA GLU A 304 -65.96 3.19 -37.20
C GLU A 304 -65.63 1.81 -37.79
N GLU A 305 -66.47 1.31 -38.71
CA GLU A 305 -66.25 0.06 -39.42
C GLU A 305 -65.00 0.10 -40.32
N THR A 306 -64.85 1.14 -41.16
CA THR A 306 -63.68 1.26 -42.05
C THR A 306 -62.41 1.51 -41.25
N GLN A 307 -62.43 2.37 -40.23
CA GLN A 307 -61.26 2.61 -39.38
C GLN A 307 -60.81 1.34 -38.66
N ASN A 308 -61.75 0.56 -38.10
CA ASN A 308 -61.40 -0.70 -37.44
C ASN A 308 -60.82 -1.71 -38.44
N LYS A 309 -61.38 -1.83 -39.65
CA LYS A 309 -60.82 -2.67 -40.72
C LYS A 309 -59.42 -2.22 -41.15
N THR A 310 -59.17 -0.92 -41.27
CA THR A 310 -57.84 -0.37 -41.58
C THR A 310 -56.83 -0.65 -40.47
N LEU A 311 -57.24 -0.50 -39.20
CA LEU A 311 -56.39 -0.81 -38.05
C LEU A 311 -56.10 -2.30 -37.94
N GLU A 312 -57.05 -3.17 -38.27
CA GLU A 312 -56.87 -4.62 -38.31
C GLU A 312 -55.93 -5.02 -39.45
N ALA A 313 -56.10 -4.45 -40.65
CA ALA A 313 -55.19 -4.66 -41.77
C ALA A 313 -53.77 -4.17 -41.46
N LEU A 314 -53.65 -3.03 -40.77
CA LEU A 314 -52.38 -2.52 -40.28
C LEU A 314 -51.75 -3.49 -39.26
N ARG A 315 -52.54 -3.99 -38.31
CA ARG A 315 -52.08 -4.97 -37.32
C ARG A 315 -51.57 -6.24 -37.96
N ILE A 316 -52.30 -6.80 -38.92
CA ILE A 316 -51.87 -7.98 -39.69
C ILE A 316 -50.58 -7.67 -40.45
N SER A 317 -50.48 -6.50 -41.08
CA SER A 317 -49.28 -6.10 -41.82
C SER A 317 -48.07 -5.94 -40.91
N LEU A 318 -48.25 -5.33 -39.74
CA LEU A 318 -47.21 -5.17 -38.73
C LEU A 318 -46.77 -6.53 -38.19
N ASN A 319 -47.71 -7.41 -37.82
CA ASN A 319 -47.39 -8.76 -37.35
C ASN A 319 -46.63 -9.57 -38.40
N ARG A 320 -47.03 -9.49 -39.68
CA ARG A 320 -46.30 -10.14 -40.77
C ARG A 320 -44.88 -9.60 -40.95
N LEU A 321 -44.64 -8.31 -40.64
CA LEU A 321 -43.29 -7.75 -40.63
C LEU A 321 -42.48 -8.21 -39.41
N MET A 322 -43.14 -8.42 -38.27
CA MET A 322 -42.52 -8.94 -37.04
C MET A 322 -42.06 -10.39 -37.18
N GLU A 323 -42.80 -11.20 -37.94
CA GLU A 323 -42.49 -12.60 -38.24
C GLU A 323 -41.30 -12.75 -39.20
N LYS A 324 -40.86 -11.69 -39.89
CA LYS A 324 -39.68 -11.76 -40.77
C LYS A 324 -38.39 -11.67 -39.96
N ALA A 325 -37.39 -12.44 -40.37
CA ALA A 325 -36.04 -12.30 -39.82
C ALA A 325 -35.47 -10.93 -40.18
N ILE A 326 -34.75 -10.29 -39.26
CA ILE A 326 -34.15 -8.97 -39.50
C ILE A 326 -33.23 -9.01 -40.74
N GLY A 327 -32.51 -10.11 -40.94
CA GLY A 327 -31.68 -10.33 -42.13
C GLY A 327 -32.46 -10.42 -43.45
N GLU A 328 -33.71 -10.91 -43.46
CA GLU A 328 -34.54 -10.98 -44.68
C GLU A 328 -35.05 -9.60 -45.10
N LEU A 329 -35.40 -8.74 -44.14
CA LEU A 329 -35.80 -7.35 -44.42
C LEU A 329 -34.64 -6.50 -44.94
N ILE A 330 -33.43 -6.82 -44.51
CA ILE A 330 -32.19 -6.14 -44.92
C ILE A 330 -31.70 -6.66 -46.29
N ASN A 331 -31.87 -7.95 -46.59
CA ASN A 331 -31.44 -8.53 -47.87
C ASN A 331 -32.30 -8.09 -49.08
N ASP A 332 -33.53 -7.60 -48.84
CA ASP A 332 -34.39 -7.01 -49.88
C ASP A 332 -33.95 -5.57 -50.25
N MET A 333 -32.95 -5.00 -49.56
CA MET A 333 -32.39 -3.67 -49.85
C MET A 333 -31.14 -3.80 -50.74
N ASP A 334 -30.98 -2.88 -51.70
CA ASP A 334 -29.74 -2.76 -52.46
C ASP A 334 -28.57 -2.40 -51.51
N GLU A 335 -27.37 -2.94 -51.74
CA GLU A 335 -26.21 -2.73 -50.85
C GLU A 335 -25.89 -1.24 -50.62
N SER A 336 -26.10 -0.41 -51.65
CA SER A 336 -26.00 1.05 -51.60
C SER A 336 -26.92 1.67 -50.53
N ASP A 337 -28.18 1.22 -50.48
CA ASP A 337 -29.20 1.80 -49.60
C ASP A 337 -29.02 1.32 -48.16
N TYR A 338 -28.53 0.08 -47.99
CA TYR A 338 -28.15 -0.46 -46.69
C TYR A 338 -26.96 0.30 -46.09
N ASP A 339 -25.91 0.56 -46.88
CA ASP A 339 -24.75 1.31 -46.41
C ASP A 339 -25.14 2.76 -46.06
N GLN A 340 -26.01 3.40 -46.84
CA GLN A 340 -26.55 4.73 -46.49
C GLN A 340 -27.38 4.71 -45.21
N LEU A 341 -28.24 3.71 -45.01
CA LEU A 341 -29.02 3.55 -43.78
C LEU A 341 -28.10 3.35 -42.58
N LYS A 342 -27.06 2.52 -42.73
CA LYS A 342 -26.04 2.23 -41.73
C LYS A 342 -25.29 3.51 -41.34
N GLU A 343 -24.82 4.28 -42.32
CA GLU A 343 -24.19 5.58 -42.07
C GLU A 343 -25.14 6.55 -41.36
N GLN A 344 -26.41 6.62 -41.76
CA GLN A 344 -27.38 7.50 -41.10
C GLN A 344 -27.70 7.08 -39.66
N ILE A 345 -27.79 5.78 -39.38
CA ILE A 345 -28.00 5.25 -38.02
C ILE A 345 -26.78 5.54 -37.15
N VAL A 346 -25.58 5.25 -37.66
CA VAL A 346 -24.33 5.54 -36.95
C VAL A 346 -24.20 7.04 -36.69
N ALA A 347 -24.45 7.89 -37.68
CA ALA A 347 -24.39 9.34 -37.54
C ALA A 347 -25.43 9.87 -36.53
N LYS A 348 -26.68 9.40 -36.57
CA LYS A 348 -27.71 9.80 -35.60
C LYS A 348 -27.40 9.34 -34.18
N ILE A 349 -26.83 8.15 -34.02
CA ILE A 349 -26.42 7.62 -32.71
C ILE A 349 -25.23 8.43 -32.18
N GLN A 350 -24.23 8.71 -33.02
CA GLN A 350 -23.08 9.54 -32.66
C GLN A 350 -23.53 10.95 -32.27
N ASP A 351 -24.42 11.59 -33.05
CA ASP A 351 -24.97 12.91 -32.75
C ASP A 351 -25.80 12.91 -31.45
N TYR A 352 -26.56 11.84 -31.19
CA TYR A 352 -27.27 11.67 -29.92
C TYR A 352 -26.33 11.62 -28.72
N PHE A 353 -25.18 10.95 -28.85
CA PHE A 353 -24.20 10.82 -27.78
C PHE A 353 -23.24 12.02 -27.65
N HIS A 354 -23.06 12.85 -28.69
CA HIS A 354 -22.29 14.10 -28.61
C HIS A 354 -23.05 15.24 -27.92
N ASP A 355 -24.38 15.20 -27.89
CA ASP A 355 -25.18 16.25 -27.25
C ASP A 355 -25.11 16.15 -25.71
N GLN A 356 -24.44 17.13 -25.11
CA GLN A 356 -24.22 17.20 -23.67
C GLN A 356 -25.52 17.24 -22.85
N ASN A 357 -26.60 17.83 -23.37
CA ASN A 357 -27.91 17.81 -22.70
C ASN A 357 -28.53 16.40 -22.70
N LYS A 358 -28.22 15.56 -23.70
CA LYS A 358 -28.71 14.18 -23.77
C LYS A 358 -27.85 13.25 -22.92
N GLN A 359 -26.53 13.49 -22.84
CA GLN A 359 -25.65 12.81 -21.88
C GLN A 359 -26.12 13.06 -20.44
N ASP A 360 -26.49 14.30 -20.11
CA ASP A 360 -27.04 14.66 -18.79
C ASP A 360 -28.37 13.94 -18.52
N LYS A 361 -29.28 13.84 -19.49
CA LYS A 361 -30.53 13.06 -19.34
C LYS A 361 -30.29 11.57 -19.13
N LEU A 362 -29.27 11.01 -19.78
CA LEU A 362 -28.88 9.62 -19.61
C LEU A 362 -28.30 9.38 -18.22
N ALA A 363 -27.44 10.30 -17.76
CA ALA A 363 -26.91 10.30 -16.40
C ALA A 363 -28.02 10.48 -15.35
N ASP A 364 -29.01 11.33 -15.60
CA ASP A 364 -30.16 11.52 -14.73
C ASP A 364 -31.06 10.26 -14.68
N SER A 365 -31.20 9.55 -15.80
CA SER A 365 -31.93 8.28 -15.87
C SER A 365 -31.23 7.17 -15.07
N ILE A 366 -29.91 7.07 -15.18
CA ILE A 366 -29.08 6.17 -14.35
C ILE A 366 -29.14 6.58 -12.87
N THR A 367 -29.19 7.88 -12.60
CA THR A 367 -29.37 8.44 -11.26
C THR A 367 -30.75 8.09 -10.69
N GLN A 368 -31.80 8.05 -11.50
CA GLN A 368 -33.13 7.60 -11.07
C GLN A 368 -33.16 6.11 -10.76
N VAL A 369 -32.46 5.28 -11.55
CA VAL A 369 -32.28 3.85 -11.25
C VAL A 369 -31.52 3.67 -9.94
N TYR A 370 -30.39 4.38 -9.75
CA TYR A 370 -29.67 4.40 -8.47
C TYR A 370 -30.59 4.79 -7.31
N ASN A 371 -31.35 5.87 -7.44
CA ASN A 371 -32.27 6.34 -6.40
C ASN A 371 -33.40 5.36 -6.08
N ARG A 372 -33.86 4.56 -7.05
CA ARG A 372 -34.88 3.53 -6.85
C ARG A 372 -34.35 2.31 -6.09
N PHE A 373 -33.07 2.00 -6.24
CA PHE A 373 -32.45 0.81 -5.65
C PHE A 373 -31.49 1.12 -4.49
N LYS A 374 -31.30 2.39 -4.14
CA LYS A 374 -30.28 2.83 -3.17
C LYS A 374 -30.43 2.21 -1.77
N ASP A 375 -31.67 1.98 -1.35
CA ASP A 375 -32.02 1.46 -0.03
C ASP A 375 -32.18 -0.07 -0.02
N LYS A 376 -32.05 -0.73 -1.19
CA LYS A 376 -32.11 -2.18 -1.29
C LYS A 376 -30.73 -2.81 -1.11
N PRO A 377 -30.63 -3.97 -0.44
CA PRO A 377 -29.38 -4.71 -0.37
C PRO A 377 -28.96 -5.15 -1.78
N ILE A 378 -27.66 -5.08 -2.07
CA ILE A 378 -27.11 -5.40 -3.39
C ILE A 378 -27.50 -6.81 -3.84
N LYS A 379 -27.63 -7.76 -2.92
CA LYS A 379 -28.10 -9.13 -3.18
C LYS A 379 -29.50 -9.17 -3.82
N GLU A 380 -30.42 -8.27 -3.43
CA GLU A 380 -31.73 -8.18 -4.07
C GLU A 380 -31.64 -7.60 -5.48
N ILE A 381 -30.76 -6.61 -5.69
CA ILE A 381 -30.52 -6.00 -7.01
C ILE A 381 -29.98 -7.05 -7.99
N LEU A 382 -29.03 -7.88 -7.53
CA LEU A 382 -28.46 -8.99 -8.30
C LEU A 382 -29.53 -10.05 -8.64
N GLY A 383 -30.46 -10.30 -7.71
CA GLY A 383 -31.58 -11.22 -7.91
C GLY A 383 -32.51 -10.84 -9.07
N TYR A 384 -32.67 -9.55 -9.39
CA TYR A 384 -33.47 -9.11 -10.55
C TYR A 384 -32.76 -9.32 -11.89
N THR A 385 -31.45 -9.52 -11.88
CA THR A 385 -30.62 -9.57 -13.09
C THR A 385 -30.22 -10.98 -13.50
N ASN A 386 -30.85 -12.05 -13.00
CA ASN A 386 -30.46 -13.44 -13.33
C ASN A 386 -28.94 -13.75 -13.13
N LEU A 387 -28.20 -12.86 -12.45
CA LEU A 387 -26.78 -12.94 -12.19
C LEU A 387 -26.60 -13.64 -10.85
N SER A 388 -26.01 -14.83 -10.85
CA SER A 388 -25.66 -15.51 -9.61
C SER A 388 -24.57 -14.74 -8.87
N ASN A 389 -24.56 -14.82 -7.53
CA ASN A 389 -23.49 -14.26 -6.69
C ASN A 389 -22.11 -14.76 -7.15
N ASP A 390 -22.01 -16.00 -7.64
CA ASP A 390 -20.76 -16.57 -8.13
C ASP A 390 -20.29 -15.96 -9.46
N SER A 391 -21.22 -15.64 -10.37
CA SER A 391 -20.88 -14.93 -11.62
C SER A 391 -20.38 -13.51 -11.35
N VAL A 392 -20.95 -12.84 -10.35
CA VAL A 392 -20.53 -11.50 -9.90
C VAL A 392 -19.16 -11.57 -9.21
N LYS A 393 -18.97 -12.54 -8.29
CA LYS A 393 -17.67 -12.81 -7.64
C LYS A 393 -16.57 -13.05 -8.69
N ASN A 394 -16.83 -13.91 -9.67
CA ASN A 394 -15.87 -14.20 -10.73
C ASN A 394 -15.58 -13.00 -11.63
N SER A 395 -16.60 -12.19 -11.95
CA SER A 395 -16.41 -10.98 -12.75
C SER A 395 -15.59 -9.91 -12.00
N ILE A 396 -15.85 -9.72 -10.71
CA ILE A 396 -15.10 -8.80 -9.84
C ILE A 396 -13.66 -9.28 -9.67
N ASN A 397 -13.45 -10.58 -9.43
CA ASN A 397 -12.13 -11.19 -9.36
C ASN A 397 -11.33 -10.94 -10.64
N ASN A 398 -11.90 -11.24 -11.80
CA ASN A 398 -11.25 -11.06 -13.09
C ASN A 398 -10.96 -9.58 -13.40
N TRP A 399 -11.90 -8.68 -13.06
CA TRP A 399 -11.71 -7.24 -13.23
C TRP A 399 -10.62 -6.71 -12.30
N LEU A 400 -10.59 -7.11 -11.02
CA LEU A 400 -9.56 -6.69 -10.06
C LEU A 400 -8.18 -7.18 -10.47
N VAL A 401 -8.05 -8.46 -10.85
CA VAL A 401 -6.77 -9.02 -11.33
C VAL A 401 -6.28 -8.24 -12.55
N LYS A 402 -7.13 -8.07 -13.58
CA LYS A 402 -6.76 -7.30 -14.78
C LYS A 402 -6.42 -5.85 -14.48
N THR A 403 -7.14 -5.22 -13.56
CA THR A 403 -6.91 -3.82 -13.18
C THR A 403 -5.60 -3.66 -12.43
N LEU A 404 -5.30 -4.55 -11.48
CA LEU A 404 -4.04 -4.57 -10.74
C LEU A 404 -2.83 -4.90 -11.62
N GLN A 405 -3.05 -5.56 -12.75
CA GLN A 405 -2.04 -5.82 -13.78
C GLN A 405 -1.85 -4.65 -14.77
N LYS A 406 -2.67 -3.60 -14.74
CA LYS A 406 -2.42 -2.40 -15.56
C LYS A 406 -1.22 -1.62 -15.02
N GLU A 407 -0.38 -1.13 -15.91
CA GLU A 407 0.85 -0.41 -15.55
C GLU A 407 0.58 0.83 -14.70
N ASP A 408 -0.43 1.62 -15.05
CA ASP A 408 -0.82 2.83 -14.31
C ASP A 408 -1.23 2.53 -12.87
N VAL A 409 -1.99 1.45 -12.67
CA VAL A 409 -2.48 1.04 -11.34
C VAL A 409 -1.34 0.51 -10.49
N ARG A 410 -0.44 -0.31 -11.05
CA ARG A 410 0.77 -0.76 -10.33
C ARG A 410 1.63 0.41 -9.91
N ASN A 411 1.86 1.37 -10.80
CA ASN A 411 2.67 2.54 -10.52
C ASN A 411 2.02 3.42 -9.45
N ALA A 412 0.70 3.60 -9.49
CA ALA A 412 -0.04 4.33 -8.45
C ALA A 412 0.03 3.65 -7.07
N ILE A 413 -0.10 2.32 -7.02
CA ILE A 413 0.05 1.54 -5.78
C ILE A 413 1.47 1.68 -5.23
N TYR A 414 2.48 1.54 -6.09
CA TYR A 414 3.87 1.70 -5.71
C TYR A 414 4.14 3.10 -5.16
N GLN A 415 3.70 4.16 -5.86
CA GLN A 415 3.86 5.54 -5.39
C GLN A 415 3.17 5.77 -4.04
N HIS A 416 1.99 5.19 -3.83
CA HIS A 416 1.30 5.30 -2.55
C HIS A 416 2.08 4.61 -1.42
N LEU A 417 2.58 3.40 -1.67
CA LEU A 417 3.40 2.65 -0.71
C LEU A 417 4.73 3.35 -0.43
N GLU A 418 5.37 3.89 -1.47
CA GLU A 418 6.60 4.67 -1.38
C GLU A 418 6.39 5.90 -0.49
N THR A 419 5.31 6.64 -0.72
CA THR A 419 4.95 7.81 0.10
C THR A 419 4.70 7.43 1.55
N LYS A 420 4.02 6.31 1.81
CA LYS A 420 3.80 5.80 3.18
C LYS A 420 5.10 5.36 3.84
N LEU A 421 6.01 4.77 3.08
CA LEU A 421 7.32 4.36 3.56
C LEU A 421 8.19 5.59 3.88
N ASP A 422 8.18 6.61 3.03
CA ASP A 422 8.87 7.89 3.26
C ASP A 422 8.33 8.58 4.52
N ASP A 423 7.01 8.64 4.65
CA ASP A 423 6.36 9.21 5.82
C ASP A 423 6.76 8.45 7.09
N PHE A 424 6.75 7.11 7.06
CA PHE A 424 7.16 6.28 8.20
C PHE A 424 8.64 6.46 8.58
N VAL A 425 9.53 6.56 7.61
CA VAL A 425 10.98 6.61 7.85
C VAL A 425 11.45 8.00 8.28
N PHE A 426 10.94 9.06 7.65
CA PHE A 426 11.45 10.42 7.84
C PHE A 426 10.58 11.30 8.74
N HIS A 427 9.26 11.07 8.78
CA HIS A 427 8.32 12.04 9.34
C HIS A 427 7.58 11.52 10.58
N LYS A 428 7.18 10.25 10.59
CA LYS A 428 6.40 9.66 11.67
C LYS A 428 7.30 9.18 12.82
N PRO A 429 7.09 9.65 14.07
CA PRO A 429 7.78 9.07 15.21
C PRO A 429 7.35 7.61 15.39
N ILE A 430 8.30 6.76 15.73
CA ILE A 430 8.03 5.35 16.03
C ILE A 430 7.19 5.25 17.31
N GLY A 431 7.40 6.19 18.25
CA GLY A 431 6.71 6.18 19.53
C GLY A 431 7.33 5.18 20.51
N PRO A 432 6.68 4.94 21.66
CA PRO A 432 7.11 3.93 22.61
C PRO A 432 6.86 2.53 22.05
N LEU A 433 7.88 1.67 22.10
CA LEU A 433 7.79 0.32 21.54
C LEU A 433 6.73 -0.54 22.25
N ASN A 434 6.37 -0.20 23.48
CA ASN A 434 5.31 -0.86 24.24
C ASN A 434 3.91 -0.73 23.58
N GLN A 435 3.69 0.26 22.71
CA GLN A 435 2.44 0.42 21.95
C GLN A 435 2.45 -0.39 20.64
N LEU A 436 3.64 -0.66 20.09
CA LEU A 436 3.82 -1.42 18.86
C LEU A 436 3.91 -2.93 19.12
N ILE A 437 4.53 -3.31 20.24
CA ILE A 437 4.81 -4.70 20.61
C ILE A 437 4.48 -4.90 22.09
N THR A 438 3.43 -5.66 22.38
CA THR A 438 3.10 -6.08 23.74
C THR A 438 3.91 -7.33 24.12
N ILE A 439 5.02 -7.15 24.82
CA ILE A 439 5.79 -8.27 25.37
C ILE A 439 5.28 -8.59 26.77
N GLU A 440 4.61 -9.73 26.93
CA GLU A 440 4.21 -10.24 28.24
C GLU A 440 5.43 -10.36 29.18
N SER A 441 5.24 -10.08 30.47
CA SER A 441 6.31 -10.09 31.48
C SER A 441 7.11 -11.40 31.50
N GLN A 442 6.43 -12.54 31.36
CA GLN A 442 7.05 -13.86 31.28
C GLN A 442 7.97 -14.06 30.07
N ASN A 443 7.74 -13.34 28.97
CA ASN A 443 8.57 -13.40 27.77
C ASN A 443 9.75 -12.43 27.86
N LYS A 444 9.63 -11.32 28.61
CA LYS A 444 10.73 -10.40 28.88
C LYS A 444 11.89 -11.07 29.63
N ASP A 445 11.57 -11.90 30.63
CA ASP A 445 12.59 -12.64 31.39
C ASP A 445 13.37 -13.62 30.51
N LYS A 446 12.65 -14.31 29.59
CA LYS A 446 13.25 -15.23 28.62
C LYS A 446 14.15 -14.51 27.62
N ILE A 447 13.69 -13.38 27.08
CA ILE A 447 14.47 -12.54 26.15
C ILE A 447 15.71 -12.00 26.85
N SER A 448 15.57 -11.45 28.06
CA SER A 448 16.68 -10.90 28.84
C SER A 448 17.73 -11.97 29.14
N SER A 449 17.28 -13.17 29.54
CA SER A 449 18.14 -14.31 29.81
C SER A 449 18.86 -14.79 28.53
N TYR A 450 18.15 -14.85 27.40
CA TYR A 450 18.74 -15.25 26.11
C TYR A 450 19.80 -14.25 25.64
N ILE A 451 19.47 -12.95 25.64
CA ILE A 451 20.43 -11.88 25.28
C ILE A 451 21.64 -11.92 26.22
N GLY A 452 21.41 -12.07 27.53
CA GLY A 452 22.48 -12.17 28.53
C GLY A 452 23.42 -13.33 28.24
N GLN A 453 22.86 -14.50 27.93
CA GLN A 453 23.65 -15.68 27.59
C GLN A 453 24.44 -15.49 26.29
N GLN A 454 23.86 -14.88 25.26
CA GLN A 454 24.56 -14.56 24.01
C GLN A 454 25.71 -13.57 24.25
N LEU A 455 25.50 -12.52 25.03
CA LEU A 455 26.55 -11.56 25.37
C LEU A 455 27.69 -12.22 26.15
N ILE A 456 27.37 -13.09 27.12
CA ILE A 456 28.40 -13.84 27.87
C ILE A 456 29.18 -14.75 26.94
N ASN A 457 28.50 -15.47 26.03
CA ASN A 457 29.17 -16.35 25.08
C ASN A 457 30.11 -15.59 24.15
N LEU A 458 29.68 -14.41 23.65
CA LEU A 458 30.53 -13.54 22.83
C LEU A 458 31.75 -13.04 23.61
N ILE A 459 31.55 -12.52 24.82
CA ILE A 459 32.65 -12.04 25.66
C ILE A 459 33.59 -13.19 26.04
N HIS A 460 33.05 -14.36 26.37
CA HIS A 460 33.85 -15.53 26.75
C HIS A 460 34.70 -16.03 25.58
N LYS A 461 34.17 -16.00 24.35
CA LYS A 461 34.91 -16.40 23.14
C LYS A 461 36.12 -15.52 22.88
N ASP A 462 36.00 -14.22 23.14
CA ASP A 462 37.04 -13.23 22.84
C ASP A 462 37.82 -12.77 24.10
N ILE A 463 37.57 -13.38 25.27
CA ILE A 463 38.15 -12.94 26.55
C ILE A 463 39.68 -13.01 26.54
N GLY A 464 40.27 -14.01 25.89
CA GLY A 464 41.72 -14.12 25.73
C GLY A 464 42.33 -12.92 25.02
N GLN A 465 41.73 -12.50 23.89
CA GLN A 465 42.17 -11.33 23.14
C GLN A 465 41.98 -10.04 23.94
N ILE A 466 40.88 -9.92 24.68
CA ILE A 466 40.62 -8.77 25.56
C ILE A 466 41.68 -8.67 26.65
N VAL A 467 42.00 -9.79 27.32
CA VAL A 467 43.01 -9.85 28.38
C VAL A 467 44.40 -9.48 27.86
N GLU A 468 44.75 -9.97 26.67
CA GLU A 468 46.02 -9.65 26.01
C GLU A 468 46.10 -8.15 25.65
N ALA A 469 45.03 -7.59 25.06
CA ALA A 469 44.96 -6.19 24.68
C ALA A 469 45.06 -5.23 25.88
N VAL A 470 44.46 -5.59 27.02
CA VAL A 470 44.52 -4.79 28.25
C VAL A 470 45.93 -4.80 28.88
N ASN A 471 46.76 -5.82 28.59
CA ASN A 471 48.14 -5.99 29.09
C ASN A 471 48.31 -5.57 30.56
N LEU A 472 47.54 -6.22 31.44
CA LEU A 472 47.48 -5.83 32.84
C LEU A 472 48.83 -5.94 33.54
N LYS A 473 49.68 -6.90 33.13
CA LYS A 473 51.07 -7.02 33.59
C LYS A 473 51.80 -5.68 33.47
N LYS A 474 51.73 -5.04 32.29
CA LYS A 474 52.37 -3.74 32.05
C LYS A 474 51.74 -2.65 32.91
N VAL A 475 50.40 -2.60 33.00
CA VAL A 475 49.69 -1.62 33.83
C VAL A 475 50.15 -1.68 35.29
N VAL A 476 50.28 -2.89 35.87
CA VAL A 476 50.74 -3.09 37.25
C VAL A 476 52.20 -2.69 37.41
N ILE A 477 53.08 -3.06 36.48
CA ILE A 477 54.50 -2.68 36.49
C ILE A 477 54.63 -1.15 36.49
N ASP A 478 53.95 -0.48 35.56
CA ASP A 478 53.99 0.97 35.43
C ASP A 478 53.44 1.64 36.69
N LYS A 479 52.35 1.12 37.27
CA LYS A 479 51.78 1.66 38.50
C LYS A 479 52.72 1.53 39.69
N ILE A 480 53.40 0.38 39.84
CA ILE A 480 54.39 0.17 40.91
C ILE A 480 55.61 1.06 40.70
N ASN A 481 56.05 1.30 39.45
CA ASN A 481 57.17 2.17 39.10
C ASN A 481 56.88 3.67 39.23
N LEU A 482 55.60 4.06 39.26
CA LEU A 482 55.18 5.44 39.54
C LEU A 482 54.84 5.68 41.01
N PHE A 483 54.69 4.62 41.82
CA PHE A 483 54.34 4.73 43.24
C PHE A 483 55.45 5.40 44.08
N PRO A 484 55.18 6.36 44.97
CA PRO A 484 56.24 6.96 45.79
C PRO A 484 56.99 5.92 46.63
N LEU A 485 58.33 5.99 46.65
CA LEU A 485 59.18 5.01 47.35
C LEU A 485 58.90 4.97 48.85
N GLU A 486 58.50 6.10 49.43
CA GLU A 486 58.12 6.25 50.84
C GLU A 486 56.87 5.43 51.18
N LYS A 487 55.90 5.40 50.25
CA LYS A 487 54.68 4.60 50.42
C LYS A 487 54.97 3.11 50.23
N LEU A 488 55.84 2.75 49.27
CA LEU A 488 56.29 1.38 49.08
C LEU A 488 57.04 0.86 50.32
N GLU A 489 57.93 1.68 50.89
CA GLU A 489 58.58 1.41 52.17
C GLU A 489 57.55 1.19 53.28
N GLY A 490 56.56 2.10 53.41
CA GLY A 490 55.51 1.98 54.43
C GLY A 490 54.74 0.66 54.33
N LEU A 491 54.36 0.25 53.12
CA LEU A 491 53.70 -1.04 52.86
C LEU A 491 54.58 -2.22 53.25
N LEU A 492 55.83 -2.27 52.77
CA LEU A 492 56.74 -3.37 53.09
C LEU A 492 57.10 -3.41 54.59
N GLN A 493 57.32 -2.26 55.21
CA GLN A 493 57.57 -2.18 56.64
C GLN A 493 56.36 -2.63 57.46
N SER A 494 55.13 -2.33 57.04
CA SER A 494 53.94 -2.80 57.76
C SER A 494 53.90 -4.33 57.91
N ILE A 495 54.44 -5.05 56.92
CA ILE A 495 54.50 -6.51 56.90
C ILE A 495 55.72 -7.01 57.69
N ILE A 496 56.91 -6.42 57.48
CA ILE A 496 58.19 -6.99 57.95
C ILE A 496 58.63 -6.41 59.31
N ARG A 497 58.13 -5.25 59.76
CA ARG A 497 58.62 -4.53 60.97
C ARG A 497 58.62 -5.37 62.24
N LYS A 498 57.66 -6.29 62.42
CA LYS A 498 57.63 -7.20 63.57
C LYS A 498 58.82 -8.17 63.56
N HIS A 499 59.24 -8.64 62.39
CA HIS A 499 60.38 -9.53 62.21
C HIS A 499 61.73 -8.81 62.31
N LEU A 500 61.81 -7.58 61.78
CA LEU A 500 63.03 -6.77 61.82
C LEU A 500 63.48 -6.44 63.26
N LYS A 501 62.54 -6.26 64.20
CA LYS A 501 62.85 -6.04 65.62
C LYS A 501 63.66 -7.18 66.24
N TRP A 502 63.34 -8.42 65.90
CA TRP A 502 64.06 -9.59 66.41
C TRP A 502 65.50 -9.60 65.94
N ILE A 503 65.78 -9.21 64.70
CA ILE A 503 67.14 -9.14 64.16
C ILE A 503 67.98 -8.13 64.97
N ASN A 504 67.42 -6.96 65.31
CA ASN A 504 68.12 -5.98 66.17
C ASN A 504 68.42 -6.53 67.57
N ILE A 505 67.48 -7.28 68.15
CA ILE A 505 67.65 -7.93 69.46
C ILE A 505 68.72 -9.04 69.38
N PHE A 506 68.71 -9.86 68.32
CA PHE A 506 69.75 -10.86 68.09
C PHE A 506 71.13 -10.23 67.93
N GLY A 507 71.24 -9.10 67.22
CA GLY A 507 72.49 -8.34 67.12
C GLY A 507 72.99 -7.85 68.47
N ALA A 508 72.08 -7.39 69.35
CA ALA A 508 72.43 -7.00 70.71
C ALA A 508 72.90 -8.20 71.57
N ILE A 509 72.21 -9.34 71.48
CA ILE A 509 72.57 -10.56 72.20
C ILE A 509 73.93 -11.07 71.75
N LEU A 510 74.19 -11.09 70.43
CA LEU A 510 75.45 -11.56 69.88
C LEU A 510 76.60 -10.61 70.22
N GLY A 511 76.36 -9.30 70.22
CA GLY A 511 77.30 -8.30 70.70
C GLY A 511 77.62 -8.43 72.20
N LEU A 512 76.62 -8.79 73.01
CA LEU A 512 76.80 -9.11 74.44
C LEU A 512 77.71 -10.33 74.61
N ILE A 513 77.44 -11.41 73.85
CA ILE A 513 78.24 -12.64 73.90
C ILE A 513 79.69 -12.36 73.50
N ILE A 514 79.92 -11.63 72.41
CA ILE A 514 81.27 -11.29 71.94
C ILE A 514 82.01 -10.42 72.97
N GLY A 515 81.34 -9.40 73.51
CA GLY A 515 81.95 -8.53 74.53
C GLY A 515 82.25 -9.27 75.84
N SER A 516 81.45 -10.29 76.19
CA SER A 516 81.75 -11.19 77.31
C SER A 516 82.94 -12.09 77.04
N LEU A 517 83.08 -12.62 75.82
CA LEU A 517 84.24 -13.43 75.43
C LEU A 517 85.54 -12.62 75.45
N GLN A 518 85.49 -11.34 75.06
CA GLN A 518 86.64 -10.43 75.07
C GLN A 518 87.16 -10.08 76.48
N ILE A 519 86.42 -10.43 77.53
CA ILE A 519 86.89 -10.31 78.92
C ILE A 519 87.59 -11.59 79.37
N ILE A 520 87.23 -12.73 78.78
CA ILE A 520 87.76 -14.06 79.13
C ILE A 520 89.08 -14.34 78.41
N PHE A 521 89.22 -13.85 77.18
CA PHE A 521 90.42 -13.94 76.33
C PHE A 521 91.12 -12.58 76.26
#